data_AF-A0A7S2I851-F1
#
_entry.id   AF-A0A7S2I851-F1
#
_cell.length_a   1.000
_cell.length_b   1.000
_cell.length_c   1.000
_cell.angle_alpha   90.00
_cell.angle_beta   90.00
_cell.angle_gamma   90.00
#
_symmetry.space_group_name_H-M   'P 1'
#
loop_
_entity.id
_entity.type
_entity.pdbx_description
1 polymer ?
#
loop_
_entity_poly.entity_id
_entity_poly.type
_entity_poly.pdbx_seq_one_letter_code
_entity_poly.pdbx_strand_id
1 'polypeptide(L)'
;AEWGLPIFITAVVAKWTGDLFNHGLYDIHIHLKKVPLLEGVPEKHMLLMQASDVMTREVVTLDTRIAVADLVAVLDRCQHQGFPVLEPGTRYFAGMVERRTLIQLLSLGKKYGALAEPGSQAVKDTPL
;
A
#
# COMPACT_ATOMS: atom_id res chain seq x y z
N ALA A 1 -42.58 -8.81 -21.02
CA ALA A 1 -41.51 -7.79 -21.09
C ALA A 1 -42.05 -6.40 -21.46
N GLU A 2 -43.34 -6.10 -21.23
CA GLU A 2 -44.01 -4.90 -21.79
C GLU A 2 -43.74 -3.61 -20.99
N TRP A 3 -43.39 -3.73 -19.70
CA TRP A 3 -43.17 -2.57 -18.82
C TRP A 3 -41.70 -2.13 -18.69
N GLY A 4 -40.78 -2.89 -19.28
CA GLY A 4 -39.35 -2.58 -19.17
C GLY A 4 -38.99 -1.28 -19.89
N LEU A 5 -39.58 -1.04 -21.07
CA LEU A 5 -39.32 0.13 -21.89
C LEU A 5 -39.68 1.45 -21.19
N PRO A 6 -40.91 1.65 -20.66
CA PRO A 6 -41.27 2.90 -19.99
C PRO A 6 -40.46 3.13 -18.70
N ILE A 7 -40.14 2.07 -17.94
CA ILE A 7 -39.30 2.18 -16.73
C ILE A 7 -37.87 2.58 -17.12
N PHE A 8 -37.32 2.02 -18.18
CA PHE A 8 -35.98 2.38 -18.65
C PHE A 8 -35.90 3.83 -19.10
N ILE A 9 -36.86 4.30 -19.90
CA ILE A 9 -36.88 5.68 -20.39
C ILE A 9 -36.97 6.68 -19.22
N THR A 10 -37.86 6.44 -18.25
CA THR A 10 -37.99 7.30 -17.08
C THR A 10 -36.73 7.32 -16.23
N ALA A 11 -36.07 6.16 -16.02
CA ALA A 11 -34.81 6.08 -15.29
C ALA A 11 -33.65 6.80 -16.01
N VAL A 12 -33.56 6.69 -17.34
CA VAL A 12 -32.52 7.38 -18.13
C VAL A 12 -32.71 8.90 -18.06
N VAL A 13 -33.93 9.40 -18.24
CA VAL A 13 -34.22 10.85 -18.14
C VAL A 13 -33.94 11.37 -16.72
N ALA A 14 -34.32 10.62 -15.70
CA ALA A 14 -34.02 10.95 -14.30
C ALA A 14 -32.50 10.98 -14.06
N LYS A 15 -31.76 9.98 -14.58
CA LYS A 15 -30.30 9.93 -14.47
C LYS A 15 -29.64 11.12 -15.17
N TRP A 16 -30.00 11.43 -16.41
CA TRP A 16 -29.41 12.56 -17.14
C TRP A 16 -29.68 13.90 -16.45
N THR A 17 -30.90 14.09 -15.93
CA THR A 17 -31.23 15.29 -15.15
C THR A 17 -30.41 15.31 -13.86
N GLY A 18 -30.31 14.19 -13.15
CA GLY A 18 -29.52 14.08 -11.92
C GLY A 18 -28.03 14.36 -12.13
N ASP A 19 -27.43 13.71 -13.12
CA ASP A 19 -26.02 13.85 -13.49
C ASP A 19 -25.66 15.30 -13.92
N LEU A 20 -26.65 16.09 -14.39
CA LEU A 20 -26.45 17.51 -14.70
C LEU A 20 -26.32 18.39 -13.44
N PHE A 21 -27.01 18.04 -12.36
CA PHE A 21 -27.03 18.86 -11.13
C PHE A 21 -26.06 18.37 -10.07
N ASN A 22 -25.84 17.05 -9.95
CA ASN A 22 -25.06 16.50 -8.85
C ASN A 22 -24.40 15.16 -9.21
N HIS A 23 -23.34 14.83 -8.49
CA HIS A 23 -22.76 13.47 -8.53
C HIS A 23 -23.71 12.48 -7.85
N GLY A 24 -23.56 11.18 -8.17
CA GLY A 24 -24.33 10.13 -7.52
C GLY A 24 -24.13 10.18 -6.00
N LEU A 25 -25.18 9.84 -5.22
CA LEU A 25 -25.11 9.88 -3.75
C LEU A 25 -23.91 9.09 -3.20
N TYR A 26 -23.57 7.95 -3.82
CA TYR A 26 -22.43 7.13 -3.42
C TYR A 26 -21.10 7.83 -3.65
N ASP A 27 -20.92 8.46 -4.81
CA ASP A 27 -19.69 9.18 -5.14
C ASP A 27 -19.48 10.31 -4.14
N ILE A 28 -20.52 11.06 -3.79
CA ILE A 28 -20.44 12.12 -2.79
C ILE A 28 -19.98 11.57 -1.43
N HIS A 29 -20.53 10.43 -0.99
CA HIS A 29 -20.12 9.82 0.28
C HIS A 29 -18.68 9.29 0.25
N ILE A 30 -18.21 8.77 -0.89
CA ILE A 30 -16.82 8.33 -1.08
C ILE A 30 -15.87 9.52 -0.98
N HIS A 31 -16.19 10.61 -1.68
CA HIS A 31 -15.42 11.86 -1.66
C HIS A 31 -15.37 12.46 -0.24
N LEU A 32 -16.51 12.48 0.48
CA LEU A 32 -16.57 12.97 1.87
C LEU A 32 -15.74 12.12 2.83
N LYS A 33 -15.72 10.80 2.64
CA LYS A 33 -14.92 9.88 3.47
C LYS A 33 -13.43 9.86 3.09
N LYS A 34 -13.02 10.55 2.01
CA LYS A 34 -11.64 10.55 1.48
C LYS A 34 -11.08 9.14 1.30
N VAL A 35 -11.93 8.19 0.91
CA VAL A 35 -11.48 6.83 0.61
C VAL A 35 -10.83 6.86 -0.77
N PRO A 36 -9.57 6.39 -0.91
CA PRO A 36 -8.91 6.32 -2.21
C PRO A 36 -9.53 5.19 -3.05
N LEU A 37 -10.65 5.49 -3.71
CA LEU A 37 -11.32 4.58 -4.64
C LEU A 37 -10.81 4.85 -6.04
N LEU A 38 -10.37 3.80 -6.73
CA LEU A 38 -9.94 3.87 -8.11
C LEU A 38 -11.10 3.49 -9.04
N GLU A 39 -11.41 4.35 -9.99
CA GLU A 39 -12.45 4.09 -10.99
C GLU A 39 -11.99 3.01 -11.98
N GLY A 40 -12.94 2.24 -12.53
CA GLY A 40 -12.63 1.13 -13.44
C GLY A 40 -12.09 1.56 -14.81
N VAL A 41 -12.23 2.85 -15.17
CA VAL A 41 -11.74 3.43 -16.41
C VAL A 41 -10.98 4.71 -16.07
N PRO A 42 -9.77 4.92 -16.61
CA PRO A 42 -9.04 6.16 -16.39
C PRO A 42 -9.75 7.33 -17.09
N GLU A 43 -9.73 8.49 -16.44
CA GLU A 43 -10.15 9.74 -17.05
C GLU A 43 -9.29 10.09 -18.28
N LYS A 44 -9.90 10.80 -19.23
CA LYS A 44 -9.25 11.15 -20.52
C LYS A 44 -7.92 11.87 -20.36
N HIS A 45 -7.77 12.68 -19.31
CA HIS A 45 -6.55 13.42 -19.04
C HIS A 45 -5.41 12.53 -18.51
N MET A 46 -5.73 11.43 -17.82
CA MET A 46 -4.75 10.47 -17.30
C MET A 46 -4.10 9.64 -18.41
N LEU A 47 -4.74 9.53 -19.58
CA LEU A 47 -4.19 8.82 -20.74
C LEU A 47 -2.90 9.46 -21.30
N LEU A 48 -2.67 10.75 -21.00
CA LEU A 48 -1.49 11.49 -21.44
C LEU A 48 -0.40 11.55 -20.35
N MET A 49 -0.68 11.08 -19.13
CA MET A 49 0.26 11.09 -18.01
C MET A 49 1.21 9.90 -18.07
N GLN A 50 2.46 10.12 -17.70
CA GLN A 50 3.46 9.06 -17.56
C GLN A 50 3.58 8.63 -16.09
N ALA A 51 4.02 7.40 -15.86
CA ALA A 51 4.27 6.90 -14.50
C ALA A 51 5.26 7.79 -13.72
N SER A 52 6.21 8.42 -14.42
CA SER A 52 7.16 9.38 -13.86
C SER A 52 6.52 10.63 -13.27
N ASP A 53 5.32 10.99 -13.73
CA ASP A 53 4.62 12.21 -13.32
C ASP A 53 3.88 12.02 -11.99
N VAL A 54 3.53 10.77 -11.68
CA VAL A 54 2.72 10.40 -10.50
C VAL A 54 3.55 9.68 -9.44
N MET A 55 4.61 8.97 -9.82
CA MET A 55 5.42 8.17 -8.89
C MET A 55 6.12 9.02 -7.83
N THR A 56 6.24 8.48 -6.62
CA THR A 56 7.10 9.06 -5.57
C THR A 56 8.56 8.86 -5.93
N ARG A 57 9.34 9.95 -6.01
CA ARG A 57 10.75 9.92 -6.44
C ARG A 57 11.71 9.45 -5.34
N GLU A 58 11.44 9.86 -4.11
CA GLU A 58 12.25 9.48 -2.94
C GLU A 58 11.66 8.23 -2.31
N VAL A 59 12.24 7.06 -2.65
CA VAL A 59 11.77 5.77 -2.16
C VAL A 59 12.71 5.25 -1.08
N VAL A 60 12.13 4.79 0.03
CA VAL A 60 12.88 4.12 1.10
C VAL A 60 13.14 2.68 0.69
N THR A 61 14.40 2.38 0.37
CA THR A 61 14.87 1.07 -0.10
C THR A 61 15.59 0.32 1.01
N LEU A 62 15.54 -1.01 0.97
CA LEU A 62 16.33 -1.89 1.82
C LEU A 62 17.39 -2.60 1.00
N ASP A 63 18.56 -2.84 1.57
CA ASP A 63 19.59 -3.65 0.91
C ASP A 63 19.31 -5.15 1.12
N THR A 64 19.73 -6.00 0.17
CA THR A 64 19.66 -7.48 0.29
C THR A 64 20.34 -7.98 1.57
N ARG A 65 21.35 -7.25 2.06
CA ARG A 65 22.01 -7.49 3.34
C ARG A 65 22.00 -6.20 4.13
N ILE A 66 21.22 -6.15 5.21
CA ILE A 66 21.09 -4.99 6.09
C ILE A 66 21.31 -5.43 7.55
N ALA A 67 21.94 -4.57 8.35
CA ALA A 67 22.04 -4.79 9.78
C ALA A 67 20.65 -4.65 10.44
N VAL A 68 20.39 -5.48 11.45
CA VAL A 68 19.08 -5.50 12.12
C VAL A 68 18.78 -4.18 12.83
N ALA A 69 19.81 -3.52 13.38
CA ALA A 69 19.68 -2.21 13.99
C ALA A 69 19.19 -1.15 12.98
N ASP A 70 19.79 -1.11 11.79
CA ASP A 70 19.40 -0.18 10.73
C ASP A 70 18.00 -0.48 10.20
N LEU A 71 17.66 -1.76 10.05
CA LEU A 71 16.32 -2.19 9.66
C LEU A 71 15.26 -1.70 10.66
N VAL A 72 15.50 -1.86 11.97
CA VAL A 72 14.59 -1.38 13.01
C VAL A 72 14.47 0.15 12.97
N ALA A 73 15.58 0.87 12.76
CA ALA A 73 15.56 2.32 12.60
C ALA A 73 14.74 2.78 11.39
N VAL A 74 14.83 2.07 10.24
CA VAL A 74 14.02 2.35 9.05
C VAL A 74 12.53 2.09 9.33
N LEU A 75 12.22 0.97 10.01
CA LEU A 75 10.85 0.61 10.37
C LEU A 75 10.20 1.59 11.34
N ASP A 76 10.97 2.20 12.24
CA ASP A 76 10.50 3.21 13.20
C ASP A 76 10.26 4.58 12.54
N ARG A 77 11.13 4.97 11.59
CA ARG A 77 11.05 6.27 10.90
C ARG A 77 9.94 6.35 9.85
N CYS A 78 9.64 5.25 9.16
CA CYS A 78 8.71 5.25 8.04
C CYS A 78 7.35 4.68 8.45
N GLN A 79 6.29 4.93 7.67
CA GLN A 79 4.98 4.27 7.85
C GLN A 79 4.58 3.37 6.66
N HIS A 80 5.52 3.14 5.73
CA HIS A 80 5.29 2.33 4.55
C HIS A 80 5.06 0.84 4.90
N GLN A 81 4.16 0.21 4.16
CA GLN A 81 3.79 -1.20 4.34
C GLN A 81 4.65 -2.16 3.51
N GLY A 82 5.44 -1.64 2.56
CA GLY A 82 6.33 -2.43 1.72
C GLY A 82 7.56 -1.62 1.32
N PHE A 83 8.67 -2.34 1.15
CA PHE A 83 9.97 -1.78 0.84
C PHE A 83 10.60 -2.54 -0.34
N PRO A 84 11.08 -1.86 -1.38
CA PRO A 84 11.87 -2.49 -2.42
C PRO A 84 13.25 -2.88 -1.89
N VAL A 85 13.72 -4.06 -2.29
CA VAL A 85 15.02 -4.62 -1.93
C VAL A 85 15.99 -4.43 -3.10
N LEU A 86 17.16 -3.84 -2.81
CA LEU A 86 18.21 -3.55 -3.77
C LEU A 86 19.48 -4.34 -3.46
N GLU A 87 20.20 -4.75 -4.50
CA GLU A 87 21.50 -5.39 -4.33
C GLU A 87 22.60 -4.36 -4.00
N PRO A 88 23.46 -4.63 -2.98
CA PRO A 88 24.52 -3.70 -2.60
C PRO A 88 25.53 -3.51 -3.74
N GLY A 89 25.82 -2.24 -4.06
CA GLY A 89 26.77 -1.84 -5.10
C GLY A 89 26.13 -1.59 -6.46
N THR A 90 25.44 -2.59 -7.02
CA THR A 90 24.80 -2.49 -8.34
C THR A 90 23.47 -1.75 -8.33
N ARG A 91 22.80 -1.68 -7.16
CA ARG A 91 21.43 -1.17 -6.98
C ARG A 91 20.42 -1.82 -7.93
N TYR A 92 20.64 -3.07 -8.31
CA TYR A 92 19.63 -3.84 -9.03
C TYR A 92 18.46 -4.16 -8.11
N PHE A 93 17.25 -4.05 -8.66
CA PHE A 93 16.03 -4.42 -7.96
C PHE A 93 15.93 -5.94 -7.81
N ALA A 94 16.06 -6.43 -6.58
CA ALA A 94 16.00 -7.85 -6.26
C ALA A 94 14.58 -8.32 -5.95
N GLY A 95 13.72 -7.43 -5.44
CA GLY A 95 12.33 -7.76 -5.12
C GLY A 95 11.68 -6.75 -4.16
N MET A 96 10.55 -7.12 -3.56
CA MET A 96 9.87 -6.34 -2.53
C MET A 96 9.65 -7.17 -1.28
N VAL A 97 9.71 -6.51 -0.13
CA VAL A 97 9.40 -7.12 1.16
C VAL A 97 8.39 -6.26 1.92
N GLU A 98 7.40 -6.92 2.52
CA GLU A 98 6.38 -6.24 3.30
C GLU A 98 6.81 -6.04 4.75
N ARG A 99 6.34 -4.96 5.36
CA ARG A 99 6.57 -4.65 6.77
C ARG A 99 6.13 -5.78 7.70
N ARG A 100 4.95 -6.38 7.44
CA ARG A 100 4.44 -7.48 8.28
C ARG A 100 5.40 -8.66 8.30
N THR A 101 5.99 -8.99 7.16
CA THR A 101 6.95 -10.09 7.02
C THR A 101 8.24 -9.78 7.78
N LEU A 102 8.75 -8.55 7.70
CA LEU A 102 9.91 -8.12 8.46
C LEU A 102 9.67 -8.17 9.98
N ILE A 103 8.52 -7.68 10.45
CA ILE A 103 8.17 -7.73 11.88
C ILE A 103 8.03 -9.18 12.36
N GLN A 104 7.39 -10.04 11.56
CA GLN A 104 7.29 -11.46 11.86
C GLN A 104 8.69 -12.10 11.94
N LEU A 105 9.55 -11.83 10.97
CA LEU A 105 10.92 -12.34 10.94
C LEU A 105 11.72 -11.89 12.18
N LEU A 106 11.62 -10.61 12.55
CA LEU A 106 12.25 -10.07 13.77
C LEU A 106 11.71 -10.73 15.04
N SER A 107 10.40 -10.97 15.10
CA SER A 107 9.77 -11.65 16.24
C SER A 107 10.23 -13.10 16.38
N LEU A 108 10.43 -13.79 15.25
CA LEU A 108 10.97 -15.15 15.22
C LEU A 108 12.45 -15.16 15.56
N GLY A 109 13.24 -14.26 14.98
CA GLY A 109 14.66 -14.11 15.28
C GLY A 109 14.93 -13.85 16.76
N LYS A 110 14.08 -13.06 17.42
CA LYS A 110 14.13 -12.85 18.87
C LYS A 110 13.79 -14.12 19.66
N LYS A 111 12.74 -14.86 19.26
CA LYS A 111 12.32 -16.11 19.92
C LYS A 111 13.37 -17.22 19.82
N TYR A 112 14.00 -17.35 18.65
CA TYR A 112 15.02 -18.38 18.40
C TYR A 112 16.44 -17.94 18.75
N GLY A 113 16.61 -16.73 19.31
CA GLY A 113 17.93 -16.21 19.68
C GLY A 113 18.88 -15.98 18.50
N ALA A 114 18.38 -15.98 17.26
CA ALA A 114 19.20 -15.79 16.05
C ALA A 114 19.75 -14.36 15.91
N LEU A 115 19.20 -13.42 16.69
CA LEU A 115 19.65 -12.03 16.78
C LEU A 115 20.59 -11.78 17.96
N ALA A 116 20.91 -12.82 18.75
CA ALA A 116 21.88 -12.72 19.82
C ALA A 116 23.29 -12.75 19.21
N GLU A 117 24.08 -11.73 19.52
CA GLU A 117 25.52 -11.71 19.25
C GLU A 117 26.16 -13.03 19.72
N PRO A 118 27.14 -13.59 19.00
CA PRO A 118 27.81 -14.86 19.35
C PRO A 118 28.60 -14.85 20.69
N GLY A 119 28.39 -13.86 21.56
CA GLY A 119 29.04 -13.70 22.86
C GLY A 119 28.15 -13.20 24.01
N SER A 120 26.84 -13.01 23.85
CA SER A 120 25.97 -12.64 24.99
C SER A 120 25.04 -13.79 25.33
N GLN A 121 25.47 -14.57 26.33
CA GLN A 121 24.72 -15.71 26.87
C GLN A 121 23.28 -15.32 27.17
N ALA A 122 22.38 -16.23 26.79
CA ALA A 122 20.98 -16.23 27.17
C ALA A 122 20.85 -16.09 28.69
N VAL A 123 20.48 -14.88 29.14
CA VAL A 123 19.82 -14.71 30.43
C VAL A 123 18.44 -15.33 30.25
N LYS A 124 18.37 -16.59 30.67
CA LYS A 124 17.16 -17.26 31.13
C LYS A 124 16.37 -16.26 31.97
N ASP A 125 15.06 -16.17 31.74
CA ASP A 125 14.06 -16.41 32.77
C ASP A 125 12.68 -16.01 32.23
N THR A 126 11.95 -17.02 31.74
CA THR A 126 10.52 -17.16 32.09
C THR A 126 10.54 -18.02 33.36
N PRO A 127 9.87 -17.68 34.48
CA PRO A 127 8.41 -17.53 34.47
C PRO A 127 7.82 -16.48 35.43
N LEU A 128 6.73 -15.83 34.99
CA LEU A 128 5.39 -15.86 35.60
C LEU A 128 4.41 -15.17 34.64
#